data_AF-A0A4Q2YSG0-F1
#
_entry.id   AF-A0A4Q2YSG0-F1
#
_cell.length_a   1.000
_cell.length_b   1.000
_cell.length_c   1.000
_cell.angle_alpha   90.00
_cell.angle_beta   90.00
_cell.angle_gamma   90.00
#
_symmetry.space_group_name_H-M   'P 1'
#
loop_
_entity.id
_entity.type
_entity.pdbx_description
1 polymer ?
#
loop_
_entity_poly.entity_id
_entity_poly.type
_entity_poly.pdbx_seq_one_letter_code
_entity_poly.pdbx_strand_id
1 'polypeptide(L)' 'MEDFTVTTALWRWQSATAPAAWFFVTIAGEAADGIRMAAMTGQWLDGRKGFGSARVEANIGGTRWKTSVFPH' A
#
# COMPACT_ATOMS: atom_id res chain seq x y z
N MET A 1 -1.53 8.61 14.04
CA MET A 1 -1.17 7.94 12.78
C MET A 1 -2.48 7.72 12.07
N GLU A 2 -2.58 8.19 10.83
CA GLU A 2 -3.82 8.08 10.05
C GLU A 2 -3.94 6.63 9.55
N ASP A 3 -5.08 6.00 9.82
CA ASP A 3 -5.34 4.61 9.45
C ASP A 3 -6.40 4.56 8.34
N PHE A 4 -6.13 3.78 7.30
CA PHE A 4 -7.03 3.58 6.17
C PHE A 4 -7.51 2.13 6.16
N THR A 5 -8.83 1.92 6.16
CA THR A 5 -9.43 0.58 6.05
C THR A 5 -10.20 0.47 4.75
N VAL A 6 -9.91 -0.56 3.97
CA VAL A 6 -10.54 -0.80 2.66
C VAL A 6 -10.95 -2.26 2.58
N THR A 7 -12.18 -2.51 2.10
CA THR A 7 -12.60 -3.83 1.64
C THR A 7 -12.55 -3.86 0.12
N THR A 8 -11.75 -4.77 -0.43
CA THR A 8 -11.52 -4.88 -1.88
C THR A 8 -11.29 -6.34 -2.25
N ALA A 9 -11.42 -6.65 -3.54
CA ALA A 9 -11.22 -8.01 -4.03
C ALA A 9 -9.73 -8.37 -4.01
N LEU A 10 -9.41 -9.51 -3.38
CA LEU A 10 -8.12 -10.17 -3.58
C LEU A 10 -8.15 -10.92 -4.91
N TRP A 11 -7.23 -10.60 -5.80
CA TRP A 11 -7.13 -11.26 -7.09
C TRP A 11 -5.74 -11.85 -7.30
N ARG A 12 -5.69 -13.00 -7.95
CA ARG A 12 -4.45 -13.67 -8.33
C ARG A 12 -4.04 -13.19 -9.71
N TRP A 13 -2.82 -12.70 -9.84
CA TRP A 13 -2.25 -12.41 -11.14
C TRP A 13 -1.98 -13.70 -11.90
N GLN A 14 -2.31 -13.69 -13.19
CA GLN A 14 -2.19 -14.85 -14.08
C GLN A 14 -1.37 -14.44 -15.30
N SER A 15 -0.47 -15.34 -15.72
CA SER A 15 0.25 -15.24 -16.99
C SER A 15 0.26 -16.60 -17.66
N ALA A 16 0.08 -16.59 -18.98
CA ALA A 16 0.11 -17.79 -19.81
C ALA A 16 1.51 -18.40 -19.91
N THR A 17 2.57 -17.59 -19.74
CA THR A 17 3.96 -17.98 -20.01
C THR A 17 4.85 -17.98 -18.77
N ALA A 18 4.40 -17.37 -17.67
CA ALA A 18 5.16 -17.24 -16.43
C ALA A 18 4.26 -17.51 -15.22
N PRO A 19 4.04 -18.78 -14.83
CA PRO A 19 3.24 -19.10 -13.67
C PRO A 19 3.90 -18.55 -12.39
N ALA A 20 3.15 -17.77 -11.62
CA ALA A 20 3.56 -17.24 -10.33
C ALA A 20 2.40 -17.26 -9.32
N ALA A 21 2.73 -17.15 -8.04
CA ALA A 21 1.77 -17.04 -6.93
C ALA A 21 1.70 -15.58 -6.44
N TRP A 22 1.42 -14.65 -7.36
CA TRP A 22 1.24 -13.24 -7.01
C TRP A 22 -0.23 -12.92 -6.79
N PHE A 23 -0.50 -12.25 -5.68
CA PHE A 23 -1.82 -11.83 -5.28
C PHE A 23 -1.81 -10.34 -5.02
N PHE A 24 -2.89 -9.68 -5.41
CA PHE A 24 -3.01 -8.24 -5.40
C PHE A 24 -4.36 -7.82 -4.84
N VAL A 25 -4.36 -6.63 -4.24
CA VAL A 25 -5.55 -5.89 -3.85
C VAL A 25 -5.47 -4.52 -4.49
N THR A 26 -6.61 -3.99 -4.94
CA THR A 26 -6.68 -2.66 -5.53
C THR A 26 -7.22 -1.68 -4.50
N ILE A 27 -6.44 -0.65 -4.19
CA ILE A 27 -6.84 0.49 -3.35
C ILE A 27 -7.06 1.68 -4.28
N ALA A 28 -8.27 2.23 -4.28
CA ALA A 28 -8.66 3.33 -5.17
C ALA A 28 -9.63 4.28 -4.46
N GLY A 29 -9.87 5.45 -5.07
CA GLY A 29 -10.76 6.48 -4.54
C GLY A 29 -10.19 7.17 -3.30
N GLU A 30 -11.07 7.55 -2.39
CA GLU A 30 -10.75 8.36 -1.21
C GLU A 30 -9.63 7.78 -0.34
N ALA A 31 -9.58 6.45 -0.20
CA ALA A 31 -8.50 5.79 0.55
C ALA A 31 -7.12 5.96 -0.12
N ALA A 32 -7.07 5.88 -1.46
CA ALA A 32 -5.82 6.10 -2.20
C ALA A 32 -5.38 7.57 -2.13
N ASP A 33 -6.33 8.50 -2.25
CA ASP A 33 -6.08 9.93 -2.12
C ASP A 33 -5.58 10.28 -0.72
N GLY A 34 -6.21 9.73 0.32
CA GLY A 34 -5.79 9.88 1.71
C GLY A 34 -4.38 9.35 1.97
N ILE A 35 -4.06 8.15 1.49
CA ILE A 35 -2.70 7.58 1.58
C ILE A 35 -1.68 8.50 0.90
N ARG A 36 -2.01 9.04 -0.28
CA ARG A 36 -1.14 9.97 -1.00
C ARG A 36 -0.92 11.26 -0.23
N MET A 37 -1.98 11.86 0.32
CA MET A 37 -1.91 13.08 1.12
C MET A 37 -1.14 12.87 2.43
N ALA A 38 -1.39 11.76 3.14
CA ALA A 38 -0.66 11.42 4.38
C ALA A 38 0.84 11.25 4.13
N ALA A 39 1.22 10.63 3.00
CA ALA A 39 2.62 10.49 2.61
C ALA A 39 3.26 11.82 2.16
N MET A 40 2.50 12.74 1.56
CA MET A 40 3.00 14.02 1.04
C MET A 40 3.07 15.15 2.07
N THR A 41 2.23 15.14 3.11
CA THR A 41 2.13 16.24 4.11
C THR A 41 3.08 16.11 5.29
N GLY A 42 3.80 14.99 5.39
CA GLY A 42 5.01 14.92 6.19
C GLY A 42 4.91 14.33 7.58
N GLN A 43 3.83 13.61 7.91
CA GLN A 43 3.88 12.66 9.03
C GLN A 43 4.96 11.58 8.83
N TRP A 44 5.44 11.39 7.58
CA TRP A 44 6.40 10.36 7.16
C TRP A 44 7.64 10.96 6.49
N LEU A 45 7.75 12.29 6.44
CA LEU A 45 8.80 13.04 5.75
C LEU A 45 9.92 13.50 6.69
N ASP A 46 10.40 12.62 7.57
CA ASP A 46 11.73 12.84 8.14
C ASP A 46 12.78 12.37 7.13
N GLY A 47 12.90 13.15 6.05
CA GLY A 47 13.77 12.91 4.91
C GLY A 47 13.23 11.88 3.91
N ARG A 48 12.86 12.32 2.71
CA ARG A 48 12.69 11.44 1.54
C ARG A 48 13.99 10.69 1.28
N LYS A 49 14.17 9.50 1.85
CA LYS A 49 15.28 8.61 1.53
C LYS A 49 14.79 7.54 0.54
N GLY A 50 15.41 7.46 -0.64
CA GLY A 50 15.07 6.49 -1.71
C GLY A 50 14.00 6.97 -2.70
N PHE A 51 13.31 6.03 -3.37
CA PHE A 51 12.31 6.25 -4.45
C PHE A 51 10.95 6.86 -3.97
N GLY A 52 10.97 7.76 -2.99
CA GLY A 52 9.75 8.38 -2.46
C GLY A 52 8.82 7.41 -1.74
N SER A 53 9.37 6.43 -1.03
CA SER A 53 8.61 5.43 -0.29
C SER A 53 8.20 5.92 1.09
N ALA A 54 7.11 5.37 1.60
CA ALA A 54 6.49 5.72 2.86
C ALA A 54 6.36 4.43 3.70
N ARG A 55 6.90 4.36 4.94
CA ARG A 55 6.83 3.17 5.83
C ARG A 55 5.49 2.97 6.53
N VAL A 56 4.69 1.99 6.10
CA VAL A 56 3.42 1.60 6.72
C VAL A 56 3.59 0.43 7.69
N GLU A 57 2.60 0.26 8.54
CA GLU A 57 2.23 -1.06 9.03
C GLU A 57 0.93 -1.49 8.36
N ALA A 58 0.92 -2.66 7.75
CA ALA A 58 -0.23 -3.20 7.04
C ALA A 58 -0.87 -4.33 7.85
N ASN A 59 -2.18 -4.48 7.72
CA ASN A 59 -2.95 -5.56 8.30
C ASN A 59 -3.92 -6.14 7.27
N ILE A 60 -3.98 -7.47 7.20
CA ILE A 60 -5.03 -8.23 6.50
C ILE A 60 -5.48 -9.34 7.45
N GLY A 61 -6.74 -9.30 7.88
CA GLY A 61 -7.27 -10.23 8.87
C GLY A 61 -6.44 -10.22 10.15
N GLY A 62 -5.98 -11.39 10.60
CA GLY A 62 -5.14 -11.51 11.80
C GLY A 62 -3.65 -11.21 11.59
N THR A 63 -3.20 -10.98 10.35
CA THR A 63 -1.78 -10.84 10.02
C THR A 63 -1.40 -9.37 9.93
N ARG A 64 -0.32 -8.97 10.61
CA ARG A 64 0.20 -7.60 10.65
C ARG A 64 1.70 -7.59 10.34
N TRP A 65 2.17 -6.65 9.53
CA TRP A 65 3.59 -6.55 9.16
C TRP A 65 3.97 -5.11 8.81
N LYS A 66 5.27 -4.79 8.92
CA LYS A 66 5.83 -3.50 8.50
C LYS A 66 6.30 -3.58 7.04
N THR A 67 5.96 -2.59 6.24
CA THR A 67 6.34 -2.52 4.82
C THR A 67 6.39 -1.06 4.36
N SER A 68 6.48 -0.81 3.05
CA SER A 68 6.41 0.52 2.46
C SER A 68 5.36 0.61 1.36
N VAL A 69 4.71 1.76 1.24
CA VAL A 69 3.88 2.14 0.09
C VAL A 69 4.59 3.18 -0.76
N PHE A 70 4.20 3.25 -2.04
CA PHE A 70 4.76 4.14 -3.05
C PHE A 70 3.61 4.94 -3.66
N PRO A 71 3.32 6.14 -3.14
CA PRO A 71 2.08 6.85 -3.43
C PRO A 71 2.16 7.85 -4.60
N HIS A 72 3.24 7.81 -5.39
CA HIS A 72 3.49 8.72 -6.51
C HIS A 72 2.76 8.32 -7.79
#